data_AF-W2LY34-F1
#
_entry.id   AF-W2LY34-F1
#
_cell.length_a   1.000
_cell.length_b   1.000
_cell.length_c   1.000
_cell.angle_alpha   90.00
_cell.angle_beta   90.00
_cell.angle_gamma   90.00
#
_symmetry.space_group_name_H-M   'P 1'
#
loop_
_entity.id
_entity.type
_entity.pdbx_description
1 polymer ?
#
loop_
_entity_poly.entity_id
_entity_poly.type
_entity_poly.pdbx_seq_one_letter_code
_entity_poly.pdbx_strand_id
1 'polypeptide(L)'
;DLRHFAKTMDTGPGVLVSVIMRVLSSERLTNNRGTRITLVDGFMQPHWKSYNRKLSAMDPFRKDTRVVKITVWDPRVRSVTRPRFQLATIYELKKIHALKFYHDVLQGSLQTVGSNDPWVIREYGDFEAVKRARTEEVTPLTKEGDEDEEEKEEEPME
;
A
#
# COMPACT_ATOMS: atom_id res chain seq x y z
N ASP A 1 3.73 10.64 5.51
CA ASP A 1 2.65 10.87 4.52
C ASP A 1 3.24 10.72 3.11
N LEU A 2 2.60 9.92 2.25
CA LEU A 2 3.06 9.67 0.87
C LEU A 2 3.09 10.94 0.02
N ARG A 3 2.14 11.86 0.23
CA ARG A 3 2.08 13.10 -0.53
C ARG A 3 3.24 14.02 -0.15
N HIS A 4 3.53 14.14 1.14
CA HIS A 4 4.71 14.85 1.63
C HIS A 4 6.00 14.23 1.06
N PHE A 5 6.14 12.90 1.10
CA PHE A 5 7.28 12.19 0.51
C PHE A 5 7.48 12.53 -0.97
N ALA A 6 6.40 12.52 -1.77
CA ALA A 6 6.47 12.85 -3.19
C ALA A 6 6.73 14.34 -3.49
N LYS A 7 6.61 15.23 -2.50
CA LYS A 7 6.99 16.65 -2.63
C LYS A 7 8.46 16.89 -2.33
N THR A 8 9.03 16.10 -1.41
CA THR A 8 10.39 16.31 -0.90
C THR A 8 11.44 15.50 -1.63
N MET A 9 11.07 14.34 -2.20
CA MET A 9 11.96 13.52 -2.99
C MET A 9 11.72 13.73 -4.48
N ASP A 10 12.79 13.98 -5.23
CA ASP A 10 12.78 13.77 -6.67
C ASP A 10 12.69 12.26 -6.90
N THR A 11 11.51 11.76 -7.26
CA THR A 11 11.29 10.35 -7.60
C THR A 11 11.87 10.07 -8.99
N GLY A 12 13.18 10.26 -9.13
CA GLY A 12 13.94 9.99 -10.34
C GLY A 12 13.89 8.51 -10.74
N PRO A 13 14.48 8.16 -11.89
CA PRO A 13 14.54 6.77 -12.35
C PRO A 13 15.28 5.89 -11.32
N GLY A 14 14.55 4.96 -10.69
CA GLY A 14 15.11 3.99 -9.73
C GLY A 14 14.41 3.94 -8.37
N VAL A 15 13.66 4.98 -8.00
CA VAL A 15 12.88 4.96 -6.74
C VAL A 15 11.61 4.13 -6.93
N LEU A 16 11.51 3.03 -6.19
CA LEU A 16 10.34 2.17 -6.14
C LEU A 16 9.56 2.46 -4.86
N VAL A 17 8.32 2.91 -5.01
CA VAL A 17 7.47 3.25 -3.86
C VAL A 17 6.51 2.10 -3.56
N SER A 18 6.35 1.80 -2.27
CA SER A 18 5.36 0.84 -1.77
C SER A 18 4.33 1.56 -0.90
N VAL A 19 3.05 1.26 -1.08
CA VAL A 19 1.94 1.91 -0.36
C VAL A 19 0.88 0.89 0.04
N ILE A 20 0.27 1.08 1.21
CA ILE A 20 -0.93 0.34 1.63
C ILE A 20 -2.08 1.33 1.68
N MET A 21 -3.07 1.15 0.80
CA MET A 21 -4.16 2.11 0.62
C MET A 21 -5.49 1.44 0.29
N ARG A 22 -6.59 2.14 0.55
CA ARG A 22 -7.95 1.65 0.29
C ARG A 22 -8.47 2.17 -1.05
N VAL A 23 -9.12 1.31 -1.82
CA VAL A 23 -9.71 1.65 -3.13
C VAL A 23 -10.98 2.47 -2.97
N LEU A 24 -10.98 3.67 -3.54
CA LEU A 24 -12.13 4.56 -3.66
C LEU A 24 -12.89 4.33 -4.96
N SER A 25 -12.17 4.17 -6.06
CA SER A 25 -12.75 3.84 -7.36
C SER A 25 -11.76 3.08 -8.24
N SER A 26 -12.28 2.35 -9.21
CA SER A 26 -11.50 1.61 -10.20
C SER A 26 -12.13 1.80 -11.57
N GLU A 27 -11.32 2.21 -12.53
CA GLU A 27 -11.72 2.57 -13.88
C GLU A 27 -10.84 1.81 -14.87
N ARG A 28 -11.47 1.18 -15.87
CA ARG A 28 -10.71 0.62 -16.99
C ARG A 28 -10.29 1.73 -17.95
N LEU A 29 -9.01 1.76 -18.32
CA LEU A 29 -8.55 2.70 -19.35
C LEU A 29 -9.18 2.39 -20.70
N THR A 30 -9.45 3.44 -21.48
CA THR A 30 -10.07 3.36 -22.81
C THR A 30 -9.27 2.51 -23.80
N ASN A 31 -7.94 2.49 -23.68
CA ASN A 31 -7.07 1.64 -24.50
C ASN A 31 -7.13 0.15 -24.11
N ASN A 32 -7.92 -0.21 -23.09
CA ASN A 32 -8.07 -1.55 -22.56
C ASN A 32 -6.74 -2.26 -22.23
N ARG A 33 -5.71 -1.49 -21.81
CA ARG A 33 -4.38 -2.01 -21.43
C ARG A 33 -3.99 -1.74 -19.97
N GLY A 34 -4.88 -1.15 -19.19
CA GLY A 34 -4.63 -0.89 -17.79
C GLY A 34 -5.88 -0.45 -17.05
N THR A 35 -5.76 -0.43 -15.73
CA THR A 35 -6.81 -0.03 -14.81
C THR A 35 -6.29 1.14 -13.97
N ARG A 36 -7.01 2.25 -13.97
CA ARG A 36 -6.73 3.39 -13.11
C ARG A 36 -7.51 3.23 -11.82
N ILE A 37 -6.79 3.12 -10.71
CA ILE A 37 -7.36 3.05 -9.38
C ILE A 37 -7.18 4.39 -8.66
N THR A 38 -8.23 4.85 -8.01
CA THR A 38 -8.18 5.99 -7.10
C THR A 38 -8.15 5.45 -5.69
N LEU A 39 -7.14 5.85 -4.93
CA LEU A 39 -6.82 5.35 -3.62
C LEU A 39 -6.90 6.47 -2.59
N VAL A 40 -7.21 6.09 -1.36
CA VAL A 40 -7.10 6.95 -0.19
C VAL A 40 -6.29 6.23 0.87
N ASP A 41 -5.69 6.98 1.79
CA ASP A 41 -4.98 6.39 2.91
C ASP A 41 -5.90 5.42 3.68
N GLY A 42 -5.52 4.13 3.65
CA GLY A 42 -6.30 3.02 4.20
C GLY A 42 -6.41 3.07 5.72
N PHE A 43 -5.52 3.82 6.38
CA PHE A 43 -5.47 3.98 7.84
C PHE A 43 -6.32 5.12 8.35
N MET A 44 -6.79 6.01 7.46
CA MET A 44 -7.33 7.27 7.96
C MET A 44 -8.62 7.11 8.74
N GLN A 45 -9.50 6.10 8.53
CA GLN A 45 -10.76 6.01 9.31
C GLN A 45 -11.32 4.57 9.47
N PRO A 46 -11.74 4.18 10.70
CA PRO A 46 -12.49 2.95 10.95
C PRO A 46 -13.90 2.96 10.33
N HIS A 47 -14.42 4.13 9.94
CA HIS A 47 -15.76 4.29 9.36
C HIS A 47 -15.71 4.68 7.87
N TRP A 48 -15.23 3.76 7.02
CA TRP A 48 -15.15 3.93 5.56
C TRP A 48 -16.39 4.59 4.94
N LYS A 49 -17.59 4.10 5.28
CA LYS A 49 -18.85 4.61 4.71
C LYS A 49 -19.05 6.11 4.99
N SER A 50 -18.75 6.56 6.21
CA SER A 50 -18.87 7.98 6.60
C SER A 50 -17.81 8.83 5.90
N TYR A 51 -16.58 8.33 5.81
CA TYR A 51 -15.50 8.99 5.10
C TYR A 51 -15.79 9.15 3.60
N ASN A 52 -16.24 8.06 2.95
CA ASN A 52 -16.60 8.07 1.54
C ASN A 52 -17.73 9.08 1.26
N ARG A 53 -18.73 9.16 2.14
CA ARG A 53 -19.79 10.18 2.04
C ARG A 53 -19.23 11.60 2.13
N LYS A 54 -18.32 11.87 3.07
CA LYS A 54 -17.65 13.18 3.21
C LYS A 54 -16.81 13.51 1.98
N LEU A 55 -16.09 12.53 1.41
CA LEU A 55 -15.31 12.71 0.19
C LEU A 55 -16.18 13.01 -1.02
N SER A 56 -17.33 12.34 -1.16
CA SER A 56 -18.26 12.57 -2.26
C SER A 56 -18.96 13.92 -2.19
N ALA A 57 -19.13 14.48 -0.98
CA ALA A 57 -19.70 15.81 -0.78
C ALA A 57 -18.67 16.96 -0.90
N MET A 58 -17.38 16.64 -1.03
CA MET A 58 -16.32 17.64 -1.21
C MET A 58 -16.26 18.12 -2.65
N ASP A 59 -15.87 19.38 -2.86
CA ASP A 59 -15.56 19.85 -4.20
C ASP A 59 -14.35 19.09 -4.79
N PRO A 60 -14.24 19.03 -6.14
CA PRO A 60 -13.21 18.25 -6.81
C PRO A 60 -11.78 18.60 -6.38
N PHE A 61 -11.46 19.89 -6.22
CA PHE A 61 -10.11 20.34 -5.86
C PHE A 61 -9.71 19.84 -4.47
N ARG A 62 -10.60 19.98 -3.48
CA ARG A 62 -10.35 19.45 -2.14
C ARG A 62 -10.28 17.93 -2.13
N LYS A 63 -11.08 17.24 -2.94
CA LYS A 63 -11.02 15.78 -3.07
C LYS A 63 -9.69 15.32 -3.67
N ASP A 64 -9.22 15.98 -4.71
CA ASP A 64 -7.96 15.69 -5.41
C ASP A 64 -6.75 15.80 -4.47
N THR A 65 -6.82 16.66 -3.45
CA THR A 65 -5.80 16.75 -2.39
C THR A 65 -5.81 15.58 -1.38
N ARG A 66 -6.76 14.66 -1.46
CA ARG A 66 -6.93 13.53 -0.52
C ARG A 66 -6.81 12.16 -1.18
N VAL A 67 -6.71 12.13 -2.50
CA VAL A 67 -6.63 10.89 -3.27
C VAL A 67 -5.27 10.74 -3.94
N VAL A 68 -4.95 9.50 -4.29
CA VAL A 68 -3.80 9.12 -5.10
C VAL A 68 -4.32 8.29 -6.26
N LYS A 69 -3.88 8.59 -7.49
CA LYS A 69 -4.29 7.85 -8.69
C LYS A 69 -3.13 6.98 -9.17
N ILE A 70 -3.30 5.66 -9.14
CA ILE A 70 -2.29 4.73 -9.65
C ILE A 70 -2.84 4.08 -10.92
N THR A 71 -2.04 4.11 -11.99
CA THR A 71 -2.35 3.37 -13.21
C THR A 71 -1.66 2.02 -13.15
N VAL A 72 -2.44 0.95 -13.10
CA VAL A 72 -1.96 -0.42 -13.09
C VAL A 72 -2.06 -0.96 -14.51
N TRP A 73 -0.92 -1.13 -15.17
CA TRP A 73 -0.85 -1.67 -16.52
C TRP A 73 -1.00 -3.18 -16.52
N ASP A 74 -1.72 -3.69 -17.51
CA ASP A 74 -1.95 -5.11 -17.69
C ASP A 74 -0.64 -5.88 -17.88
N PRO A 75 -0.64 -7.18 -17.55
CA PRO A 75 0.47 -8.05 -17.89
C PRO A 75 0.71 -8.04 -19.39
N ARG A 76 1.98 -7.98 -19.79
CA ARG A 76 2.35 -8.11 -21.22
C ARG A 76 1.97 -9.48 -21.78
N VAL A 77 1.95 -10.50 -20.93
CA VAL A 77 1.59 -11.88 -21.28
C VAL A 77 0.07 -12.03 -21.25
N ARG A 78 -0.54 -12.38 -22.40
CA ARG A 78 -2.01 -12.42 -22.55
C ARG A 78 -2.70 -13.55 -21.77
N SER A 79 -2.01 -14.64 -21.46
CA SER A 79 -2.56 -15.77 -20.69
C SER A 79 -2.71 -15.46 -19.19
N VAL A 80 -2.19 -14.31 -18.76
CA VAL A 80 -2.19 -13.92 -17.36
C VAL A 80 -3.47 -13.16 -17.03
N THR A 81 -4.13 -13.56 -15.94
CA THR A 81 -5.30 -12.86 -15.42
C THR A 81 -4.97 -11.41 -15.08
N ARG A 82 -5.84 -10.51 -15.56
CA ARG A 82 -5.71 -9.08 -15.29
C ARG A 82 -6.06 -8.78 -13.82
N PRO A 83 -5.35 -7.86 -13.17
CA PRO A 83 -5.71 -7.42 -11.82
C PRO A 83 -7.13 -6.84 -11.78
N ARG A 84 -7.90 -7.26 -10.78
CA ARG A 84 -9.22 -6.72 -10.48
C ARG A 84 -9.17 -6.10 -9.09
N PHE A 85 -9.67 -4.88 -8.99
CA PHE A 85 -9.67 -4.13 -7.74
C PHE A 85 -11.09 -4.00 -7.23
N GLN A 86 -11.30 -4.41 -5.99
CA GLN A 86 -12.58 -4.28 -5.31
C GLN A 86 -12.67 -2.93 -4.61
N LEU A 87 -13.84 -2.29 -4.69
CA LEU A 87 -14.11 -1.04 -3.97
C LEU A 87 -14.04 -1.29 -2.46
N ALA A 88 -13.55 -0.31 -1.71
CA ALA A 88 -13.37 -0.36 -0.24
C ALA A 88 -12.34 -1.37 0.28
N THR A 89 -11.77 -2.21 -0.57
CA THR A 89 -10.72 -3.16 -0.20
C THR A 89 -9.37 -2.45 -0.07
N ILE A 90 -8.53 -2.94 0.84
CA ILE A 90 -7.19 -2.41 1.08
C ILE A 90 -6.19 -3.24 0.28
N TYR A 91 -5.31 -2.57 -0.45
CA TYR A 91 -4.23 -3.20 -1.19
C TYR A 91 -2.87 -2.64 -0.78
N GLU A 92 -1.89 -3.53 -0.69
CA GLU A 92 -0.48 -3.18 -0.82
C GLU A 92 -0.12 -3.13 -2.29
N LEU A 93 0.49 -2.03 -2.72
CA LEU A 93 1.03 -1.85 -4.06
C LEU A 93 2.51 -1.58 -3.90
N LYS A 94 3.36 -2.48 -4.41
CA LYS A 94 4.82 -2.34 -4.42
C LYS A 94 5.29 -1.93 -5.82
N LYS A 95 6.49 -1.38 -5.92
CA LYS A 95 7.14 -1.01 -7.20
C LYS A 95 6.38 0.05 -8.01
N ILE A 96 5.78 1.03 -7.34
CA ILE A 96 5.15 2.17 -8.03
C ILE A 96 6.26 3.04 -8.63
N HIS A 97 6.10 3.35 -9.91
CA HIS A 97 6.98 4.18 -10.72
C HIS A 97 6.35 5.53 -11.05
N ALA A 98 7.21 6.50 -11.38
CA ALA A 98 6.83 7.82 -11.89
C ALA A 98 5.78 8.53 -11.02
N LEU A 99 5.95 8.44 -9.70
CA LEU A 99 5.04 9.01 -8.72
C LEU A 99 5.22 10.54 -8.66
N LYS A 100 4.31 11.31 -9.26
CA LYS A 100 4.43 12.76 -9.39
C LYS A 100 3.09 13.47 -9.22
N PHE A 101 3.14 14.77 -8.92
CA PHE A 101 1.94 15.60 -8.91
C PHE A 101 1.55 16.02 -10.33
N TYR A 102 0.25 15.95 -10.61
CA TYR A 102 -0.37 16.51 -11.81
C TYR A 102 -1.68 17.18 -11.41
N HIS A 103 -1.77 18.50 -11.59
CA HIS A 103 -2.85 19.35 -11.07
C HIS A 103 -3.23 19.00 -9.62
N ASP A 104 -2.25 19.03 -8.70
CA ASP A 104 -2.40 18.69 -7.27
C ASP A 104 -2.87 17.28 -6.93
N VAL A 105 -3.09 16.42 -7.92
CA VAL A 105 -3.32 14.98 -7.71
C VAL A 105 -2.00 14.25 -7.76
N LEU A 106 -1.71 13.46 -6.73
CA LEU A 106 -0.59 12.54 -6.77
C LEU A 106 -0.91 11.37 -7.70
N GLN A 107 -0.09 11.15 -8.72
CA GLN A 107 -0.29 10.12 -9.72
C GLN A 107 0.95 9.26 -9.89
N GLY A 108 0.77 7.96 -10.11
CA GLY A 108 1.85 7.02 -10.36
C GLY A 108 1.42 5.89 -11.27
N SER A 109 2.34 5.00 -11.57
CA SER A 109 2.07 3.84 -12.41
C SER A 109 2.75 2.58 -11.90
N LEU A 110 2.15 1.43 -12.21
CA LEU A 110 2.63 0.13 -11.82
C LEU A 110 2.50 -0.80 -13.02
N GLN A 111 3.55 -1.56 -13.33
CA GLN A 111 3.50 -2.59 -14.36
C GLN A 111 3.31 -3.94 -13.68
N THR A 112 2.25 -4.67 -14.06
CA THR A 112 2.10 -6.05 -13.61
C THR A 112 2.95 -6.99 -14.45
N VAL A 113 3.65 -7.90 -13.76
CA VAL A 113 4.56 -8.88 -14.34
C VAL A 113 4.03 -10.27 -13.97
N GLY A 114 3.00 -10.75 -14.66
CA GLY A 114 2.45 -12.08 -14.39
C GLY A 114 1.25 -12.14 -13.44
N SER A 115 0.73 -13.35 -13.22
CA SER A 115 -0.57 -13.61 -12.57
C SER A 115 -0.44 -13.35 -11.09
N ASN A 116 -1.22 -12.38 -10.59
CA ASN A 116 -1.34 -12.06 -9.16
C ASN A 116 -0.03 -12.25 -8.40
N ASP A 117 1.04 -11.61 -8.89
CA ASP A 117 2.32 -11.65 -8.19
C ASP A 117 2.13 -11.02 -6.81
N PRO A 118 2.09 -11.81 -5.72
CA PRO A 118 1.80 -11.29 -4.38
C PRO A 118 2.88 -10.30 -3.92
N TRP A 119 4.05 -10.34 -4.58
CA TRP A 119 5.17 -9.44 -4.35
C TRP A 119 4.93 -8.03 -4.91
N VAL A 120 3.90 -7.83 -5.73
CA VAL A 120 3.61 -6.55 -6.38
C VAL A 120 2.26 -5.98 -5.96
N ILE A 121 1.23 -6.83 -5.90
CA ILE A 121 -0.11 -6.45 -5.44
C ILE A 121 -0.57 -7.47 -4.41
N ARG A 122 -0.81 -7.01 -3.18
CA ARG A 122 -1.36 -7.83 -2.10
C ARG A 122 -2.70 -7.27 -1.66
N GLU A 123 -3.71 -8.13 -1.61
CA GLU A 123 -5.03 -7.78 -1.07
C GLU A 123 -5.08 -8.07 0.43
N TYR A 124 -5.68 -7.18 1.21
CA TYR A 124 -6.00 -7.42 2.61
C TYR A 124 -7.52 -7.49 2.80
N GLY A 125 -7.96 -8.54 3.48
CA GLY A 125 -9.39 -8.75 3.80
C GLY A 125 -9.93 -7.76 4.83
N ASP A 126 -9.10 -7.33 5.79
CA ASP A 126 -9.50 -6.38 6.82
C ASP A 126 -8.36 -5.45 7.26
N PHE A 127 -8.72 -4.49 8.11
CA PHE A 127 -7.79 -3.49 8.63
C PHE A 127 -6.81 -4.04 9.68
N GLU A 128 -7.19 -5.09 10.40
CA GLU A 128 -6.33 -5.70 11.43
C GLU A 128 -5.20 -6.51 10.79
N ALA A 129 -5.46 -7.18 9.68
CA ALA A 129 -4.47 -7.84 8.84
C ALA A 129 -3.41 -6.85 8.32
N VAL A 130 -3.84 -5.64 7.97
CA VAL A 130 -2.93 -4.56 7.54
C VAL A 130 -2.03 -4.11 8.70
N LYS A 131 -2.59 -3.90 9.90
CA LYS A 131 -1.79 -3.54 11.07
C LYS A 131 -0.77 -4.62 11.40
N ARG A 132 -1.18 -5.90 11.41
CA ARG A 132 -0.29 -7.04 11.68
C ARG A 132 0.86 -7.10 10.67
N ALA A 133 0.57 -6.97 9.38
CA ALA A 133 1.60 -6.99 8.33
C ALA A 133 2.64 -5.88 8.50
N ARG A 134 2.22 -4.69 8.95
CA ARG A 134 3.16 -3.60 9.28
C ARG A 134 4.01 -3.90 10.51
N THR A 135 3.43 -4.48 11.56
CA THR A 135 4.19 -4.81 12.77
C THR A 135 5.23 -5.88 12.47
N GLU A 136 4.88 -6.89 11.67
CA GLU A 136 5.80 -7.95 11.22
C GLU A 136 6.96 -7.42 10.37
N GLU A 137 6.71 -6.44 9.48
CA GLU A 137 7.78 -5.78 8.69
C GLU A 137 8.69 -4.87 9.54
N VAL A 138 8.23 -4.41 10.73
CA VAL A 138 8.97 -3.48 11.60
C VAL A 138 9.73 -4.20 12.71
N THR A 139 9.39 -5.43 13.08
CA THR A 139 10.22 -6.23 14.00
C THR A 139 11.55 -6.61 13.34
N PRO A 140 12.69 -6.05 13.78
CA PRO A 140 13.95 -6.73 13.55
C PRO A 140 13.88 -8.04 14.33
N LEU A 141 14.41 -9.13 13.79
CA LEU A 141 14.77 -10.26 14.65
C LEU A 141 15.83 -9.76 15.65
N THR A 142 15.43 -9.28 16.81
CA THR A 142 16.26 -9.41 18.01
C THR A 142 16.24 -10.88 18.39
N LYS A 143 17.18 -11.61 17.80
CA LYS A 143 17.65 -12.87 18.38
C LYS A 143 18.61 -12.50 19.51
N GLU A 144 18.11 -12.51 20.73
CA GLU A 144 18.86 -12.86 21.94
C GLU A 144 17.83 -13.68 22.72
N GLY A 145 17.97 -15.00 22.89
CA GLY A 145 19.17 -15.66 23.36
C GLY A 145 19.28 -15.54 24.87
N ASP A 146 18.16 -15.67 25.61
CA ASP A 146 18.21 -15.88 27.06
C ASP A 146 18.67 -17.33 27.30
N GLU A 147 19.99 -17.50 27.26
CA GLU A 147 20.68 -18.56 27.99
C GLU A 147 20.56 -18.20 29.48
N ASP A 148 19.58 -18.79 30.16
CA ASP A 148 19.54 -18.80 31.63
C ASP A 148 20.75 -19.62 32.13
N GLU A 149 21.88 -18.95 32.35
CA GLU A 149 22.97 -19.46 33.19
C GLU A 149 22.45 -19.53 34.64
N GLU A 150 22.04 -20.71 35.08
CA GLU A 150 21.89 -21.02 36.51
C GLU A 150 23.28 -20.93 37.19
N GLU A 151 23.55 -19.79 37.82
CA GLU A 151 24.61 -19.66 38.82
C GLU A 151 24.35 -20.65 39.96
N LYS A 152 25.16 -21.72 40.01
CA LYS A 152 25.34 -22.55 41.20
C LYS A 152 25.99 -21.71 42.30
N GLU A 153 25.20 -21.24 43.26
CA GLU A 153 25.72 -20.93 44.58
C GLU A 153 25.87 -22.22 45.38
N GLU A 154 27.12 -22.70 45.48
CA GLU A 154 27.56 -23.58 46.56
C GLU A 154 27.56 -22.79 47.87
N GLU A 155 27.04 -23.33 48.96
CA GLU A 155 27.50 -23.10 50.35
C GLU A 155 26.90 -24.17 51.31
N PRO A 156 27.50 -24.42 52.49
CA PRO A 156 28.02 -25.74 52.83
C PRO A 156 27.26 -26.51 53.93
N MET A 157 27.72 -27.75 54.16
CA MET A 157 27.34 -28.69 55.22
C MET A 157 27.34 -28.09 56.64
N GLU A 158 26.30 -28.42 57.41
CA GLU A 158 26.36 -28.77 58.83
C GLU A 158 25.54 -30.04 59.11
#